data_AF-A0A967BJ63-F1
#
_entry.id   AF-A0A967BJ63-F1
#
_cell.length_a   1.000
_cell.length_b   1.000
_cell.length_c   1.000
_cell.angle_alpha   90.00
_cell.angle_beta   90.00
_cell.angle_gamma   90.00
#
_symmetry.space_group_name_H-M   'P 1'
#
loop_
_entity.id
_entity.type
_entity.pdbx_description
1 polymer ?
#
loop_
_entity_poly.entity_id
_entity_poly.type
_entity_poly.pdbx_seq_one_letter_code
_entity_poly.pdbx_strand_id
1 'polypeptide(L)'
;MKLLITSVGSLLGQNILDSIESRRNLINVIGMNTVIENPRNFRCDTVYYVNKTDSCNFEKDFTTIIEKENPDFILPGRDEDCVFLSDIKSKYPE
;
A
#
# COMPACT_ATOMS: atom_id res chain seq x y z
N MET A 1 7.92 10.11 -8.52
CA MET A 1 7.09 10.03 -7.31
C MET A 1 6.71 8.58 -7.08
N LYS A 2 6.91 8.04 -5.88
CA LYS A 2 6.52 6.70 -5.45
C LYS A 2 5.29 6.77 -4.55
N LEU A 3 4.24 6.07 -4.94
CA LEU A 3 2.99 5.96 -4.20
C LEU A 3 2.81 4.52 -3.71
N LEU A 4 2.75 4.33 -2.40
CA LEU A 4 2.38 3.05 -1.79
C LEU A 4 0.86 3.03 -1.52
N ILE A 5 0.19 1.98 -1.97
CA ILE A 5 -1.23 1.73 -1.66
C ILE A 5 -1.31 0.45 -0.81
N THR A 6 -1.74 0.58 0.44
CA THR A 6 -2.04 -0.59 1.28
C THR A 6 -3.34 -1.23 0.84
N SER A 7 -3.49 -2.54 1.04
CA SER A 7 -4.70 -3.27 0.65
C SER A 7 -5.16 -2.97 -0.79
N VAL A 8 -4.23 -2.87 -1.75
CA VAL A 8 -4.50 -2.38 -3.12
C VAL A 8 -5.56 -3.20 -3.86
N GLY A 9 -5.77 -4.45 -3.43
CA GLY A 9 -6.81 -5.33 -3.93
C GLY A 9 -8.24 -4.97 -3.51
N SER A 10 -8.45 -3.98 -2.63
CA SER A 10 -9.76 -3.56 -2.15
C SER A 10 -10.54 -2.74 -3.19
N LEU A 11 -11.82 -2.46 -2.90
CA LEU A 11 -12.63 -1.55 -3.71
C LEU A 11 -12.07 -0.13 -3.71
N LEU A 12 -11.66 0.39 -2.54
CA LEU A 12 -11.04 1.70 -2.45
C LEU A 12 -9.67 1.73 -3.18
N GLY A 13 -8.86 0.69 -3.05
CA GLY A 13 -7.60 0.54 -3.78
C GLY A 13 -7.79 0.63 -5.30
N GLN A 14 -8.84 0.01 -5.84
CA GLN A 14 -9.19 0.18 -7.25
C GLN A 14 -9.63 1.60 -7.57
N ASN A 15 -10.48 2.23 -6.75
CA ASN A 15 -10.90 3.61 -7.00
C ASN A 15 -9.70 4.58 -7.02
N ILE A 16 -8.70 4.34 -6.17
CA ILE A 16 -7.43 5.08 -6.19
C ILE A 16 -6.71 4.84 -7.52
N LEU A 17 -6.52 3.58 -7.92
CA LEU A 17 -5.88 3.22 -9.20
C LEU A 17 -6.60 3.84 -10.41
N ASP A 18 -7.93 3.78 -10.43
CA ASP A 18 -8.78 4.37 -11.49
C ASP A 18 -8.62 5.90 -11.54
N SER A 19 -8.53 6.55 -10.38
CA SER A 19 -8.38 8.00 -10.30
C SER A 19 -7.02 8.49 -10.81
N ILE A 20 -5.98 7.67 -10.70
CA ILE A 20 -4.61 8.02 -11.12
C ILE A 20 -4.22 7.48 -12.49
N GLU A 21 -5.07 6.69 -13.14
CA GLU A 21 -4.78 5.99 -14.40
C GLU A 21 -4.27 6.92 -15.51
N SER A 22 -4.92 8.08 -15.68
CA SER A 22 -4.52 9.09 -16.68
C SER A 22 -3.14 9.73 -16.43
N ARG A 23 -2.54 9.47 -15.27
CA ARG A 23 -1.24 10.02 -14.82
C ARG A 23 -0.24 8.91 -14.51
N ARG A 24 -0.51 7.68 -14.93
CA ARG A 24 0.25 6.49 -14.52
C ARG A 24 1.73 6.56 -14.88
N ASN A 25 2.08 7.28 -15.94
CA ASN A 25 3.45 7.53 -16.38
C ASN A 25 4.26 8.47 -15.47
N LEU A 26 3.62 9.19 -14.55
CA LEU A 26 4.26 10.13 -13.62
C LEU A 26 4.45 9.56 -12.21
N ILE A 27 3.85 8.40 -11.94
CA ILE A 27 3.75 7.79 -10.61
C ILE A 27 4.36 6.40 -10.69
N ASN A 28 5.18 6.02 -9.73
CA ASN A 28 5.56 4.63 -9.52
C ASN A 28 4.65 4.07 -8.43
N VAL A 29 3.76 3.12 -8.78
CA VAL A 29 2.74 2.60 -7.88
C VAL A 29 3.20 1.29 -7.28
N ILE A 30 3.34 1.28 -5.95
CA ILE A 30 3.67 0.11 -5.15
C ILE A 30 2.39 -0.35 -4.46
N GLY A 31 2.04 -1.62 -4.58
CA GLY A 31 0.88 -2.23 -3.94
C GLY A 31 1.28 -3.17 -2.80
N MET A 32 0.48 -3.20 -1.74
CA MET A 32 0.50 -4.29 -0.76
C MET A 32 -0.82 -5.04 -0.81
N ASN A 33 -0.77 -6.36 -0.82
CA ASN A 33 -1.99 -7.17 -0.81
C ASN A 33 -1.77 -8.53 -0.14
N THR A 34 -2.84 -9.07 0.44
CA THR A 34 -2.89 -10.40 1.06
C THR A 34 -3.37 -11.48 0.10
N VAL A 35 -3.76 -11.10 -1.13
CA VAL A 35 -4.30 -12.02 -2.15
C VAL A 35 -3.48 -11.88 -3.42
N ILE A 36 -2.62 -12.87 -3.70
CA ILE A 36 -1.70 -12.87 -4.85
C ILE A 36 -2.47 -12.84 -6.18
N GLU A 37 -3.56 -13.60 -6.26
CA GLU A 37 -4.39 -13.78 -7.47
C GLU A 37 -5.26 -12.55 -7.79
N ASN A 38 -5.23 -11.50 -6.98
CA ASN A 38 -6.08 -10.34 -7.21
C ASN A 38 -5.63 -9.60 -8.48
N PRO A 39 -6.50 -9.44 -9.51
CA PRO A 39 -6.10 -8.85 -10.78
C PRO A 39 -5.64 -7.39 -10.67
N ARG A 40 -6.04 -6.69 -9.60
CA ARG A 40 -5.63 -5.30 -9.34
C ARG A 40 -4.13 -5.19 -9.08
N ASN A 41 -3.49 -6.27 -8.64
CA ASN A 41 -2.04 -6.31 -8.42
C ASN A 41 -1.26 -5.96 -9.70
N PHE A 42 -1.76 -6.37 -10.88
CA PHE A 42 -1.11 -6.11 -12.17
C PHE A 42 -1.17 -4.65 -12.63
N ARG A 43 -1.86 -3.76 -11.90
CA ARG A 43 -1.90 -2.32 -12.17
C ARG A 43 -0.82 -1.53 -11.42
N CYS A 44 -0.12 -2.18 -10.50
CA CYS A 44 1.03 -1.65 -9.79
C CYS A 44 2.32 -1.97 -10.56
N ASP A 45 3.36 -1.15 -10.39
CA ASP A 45 4.71 -1.45 -10.90
C ASP A 45 5.36 -2.57 -10.08
N THR A 46 5.12 -2.54 -8.76
CA THR A 46 5.60 -3.54 -7.81
C THR A 46 4.46 -3.90 -6.86
N VAL A 47 4.31 -5.19 -6.53
CA VAL A 47 3.38 -5.65 -5.49
C VAL A 47 4.09 -6.54 -4.49
N TYR A 48 3.85 -6.25 -3.22
CA TYR A 48 4.28 -7.07 -2.10
C TYR A 48 3.12 -7.90 -1.58
N TYR A 49 3.33 -9.21 -1.52
CA TYR A 49 2.49 -10.09 -0.72
C TYR A 49 2.84 -9.90 0.75
N VAL A 50 1.83 -9.56 1.55
CA VAL A 50 2.00 -9.23 2.97
C VAL A 50 1.00 -9.98 3.81
N ASN A 51 1.30 -10.13 5.09
CA ASN A 51 0.32 -10.66 6.04
C ASN A 51 -0.86 -9.70 6.23
N LYS A 52 -1.94 -10.18 6.85
CA LYS A 52 -3.08 -9.31 7.20
C LYS A 52 -2.67 -8.30 8.27
N THR A 53 -3.30 -7.14 8.27
CA THR A 53 -3.04 -6.00 9.16
C THR A 53 -3.16 -6.36 10.65
N ASP A 54 -3.97 -7.36 10.98
CA ASP A 54 -4.16 -7.89 12.34
C ASP A 54 -3.07 -8.87 12.82
N SER A 55 -2.14 -9.24 11.94
CA SER A 55 -1.05 -10.15 12.28
C SER A 55 0.12 -9.43 12.93
N CYS A 56 0.79 -10.10 13.88
CA CYS A 56 2.01 -9.60 14.51
C CYS A 56 3.17 -9.35 13.55
N ASN A 57 3.11 -9.89 12.33
CA ASN A 57 4.16 -9.76 11.32
C ASN A 57 3.93 -8.59 10.36
N PHE A 58 2.72 -8.03 10.30
CA PHE A 58 2.41 -7.00 9.31
C PHE A 58 3.23 -5.73 9.49
N GLU A 59 3.44 -5.28 10.73
CA GLU A 59 4.28 -4.12 11.01
C GLU A 59 5.70 -4.32 10.45
N LYS A 60 6.28 -5.50 10.65
CA LYS A 60 7.62 -5.82 10.15
C LYS A 60 7.67 -5.87 8.62
N ASP A 61 6.67 -6.49 7.98
CA ASP A 61 6.57 -6.51 6.53
C ASP A 61 6.47 -5.09 5.98
N PHE A 62 5.62 -4.27 6.60
CA PHE A 62 5.41 -2.87 6.24
C PHE A 62 6.70 -2.05 6.39
N THR A 63 7.37 -2.07 7.54
CA THR A 63 8.61 -1.29 7.74
C THR A 63 9.72 -1.71 6.78
N THR A 64 9.86 -3.00 6.52
CA THR A 64 10.83 -3.50 5.52
C THR A 64 10.54 -2.93 4.12
N ILE A 65 9.27 -2.85 3.73
CA ILE A 65 8.85 -2.28 2.44
C ILE A 65 9.09 -0.77 2.41
N ILE A 66 8.79 -0.05 3.50
CA ILE A 66 9.04 1.40 3.60
C ILE A 66 10.53 1.70 3.48
N GLU A 67 11.39 0.98 4.20
CA GLU A 67 12.85 1.17 4.12
C GLU A 67 13.39 0.87 2.72
N LYS A 68 12.88 -0.18 2.06
CA LYS A 68 13.31 -0.57 0.72
C LYS A 68 12.84 0.39 -0.36
N GLU A 69 11.55 0.75 -0.33
CA GLU A 69 10.94 1.51 -1.41
C GLU A 69 11.02 3.02 -1.20
N ASN A 70 11.07 3.49 0.04
CA ASN A 70 11.06 4.89 0.41
C ASN A 70 9.96 5.69 -0.33
N PRO A 71 8.66 5.34 -0.14
CA PRO A 71 7.57 5.98 -0.87
C PRO A 71 7.39 7.45 -0.45
N ASP A 72 7.02 8.31 -1.41
CA ASP A 72 6.72 9.72 -1.15
C ASP A 72 5.34 9.89 -0.48
N PHE A 73 4.40 8.99 -0.80
CA PHE A 73 3.04 8.97 -0.25
C PHE A 73 2.60 7.55 0.06
N ILE A 74 1.79 7.40 1.10
CA ILE A 74 1.14 6.15 1.48
C ILE A 74 -0.36 6.42 1.55
N LEU A 75 -1.16 5.65 0.80
CA LEU A 75 -2.61 5.77 0.78
C LEU A 75 -3.26 4.48 1.31
N PRO A 76 -4.19 4.59 2.28
CA PRO A 76 -4.93 3.45 2.80
C PRO A 76 -5.93 2.92 1.77
N GLY A 77 -5.96 1.60 1.58
CA GLY A 77 -6.98 0.93 0.76
C GLY A 77 -8.17 0.45 1.56
N ARG A 78 -8.17 0.54 2.89
CA ARG A 78 -9.26 0.14 3.78
C ARG A 78 -9.28 0.99 5.04
N ASP A 79 -10.41 1.01 5.74
CA ASP A 79 -10.56 1.73 7.00
C ASP A 79 -9.60 1.22 8.09
N GLU A 80 -9.35 -0.09 8.14
CA GLU A 80 -8.39 -0.71 9.05
C GLU A 80 -6.94 -0.26 8.80
N ASP A 81 -6.59 0.03 7.54
CA ASP A 81 -5.28 0.55 7.19
C ASP A 81 -5.08 1.97 7.76
N CYS A 82 -6.12 2.79 7.83
CA CYS A 82 -6.05 4.12 8.42
C CYS A 82 -5.66 4.07 9.89
N VAL A 83 -6.23 3.14 10.65
CA VAL A 83 -5.91 2.94 12.07
C VAL A 83 -4.45 2.53 12.22
N PHE A 84 -4.02 1.52 11.46
CA PHE A 84 -2.63 1.07 11.47
C PHE A 84 -1.64 2.20 11.10
N LEU A 85 -1.90 2.95 10.03
CA LEU A 85 -1.03 4.05 9.60
C LEU A 85 -0.97 5.18 10.63
N SER A 86 -2.07 5.46 11.33
CA SER A 86 -2.10 6.40 12.45
C SER A 86 -1.20 5.93 13.58
N ASP A 87 -1.32 4.66 13.99
CA ASP A 87 -0.50 4.08 15.06
C ASP A 87 0.99 4.08 14.69
N ILE A 88 1.31 3.72 13.44
CA ILE A 88 2.68 3.77 12.91
C ILE A 88 3.22 5.19 12.92
N LYS A 89 2.45 6.21 12.50
CA LYS A 89 2.93 7.60 12.53
C LYS A 89 3.14 8.10 13.95
N SER A 90 2.31 7.68 14.90
CA SER A 90 2.54 7.98 16.33
C SER A 90 3.80 7.31 16.87
N LYS A 91 4.13 6.11 16.39
CA LYS A 91 5.34 5.36 16.77
C LYS A 91 6.61 5.88 16.08
N TYR A 92 6.47 6.39 14.85
CA TYR A 92 7.55 6.91 14.00
C TYR A 92 7.15 8.29 13.43
N PRO A 93 7.28 9.37 14.23
CA PRO A 93 6.78 10.70 13.86
C PRO A 93 7.57 11.40 12.76
N GLU A 94 8.77 10.93 12.42
CA GLU A 94 9.60 11.46 11.32
C GLU A 94 9.35 10.64 10.04
#